data_AF-A0A7J7G5V0-F1
#
_entry.id   AF-A0A7J7G5V0-F1
#
_cell.length_a   1.000
_cell.length_b   1.000
_cell.length_c   1.000
_cell.angle_alpha   90.00
_cell.angle_beta   90.00
_cell.angle_gamma   90.00
#
_symmetry.space_group_name_H-M   'P 1'
#
loop_
_entity.id
_entity.type
_entity.pdbx_description
1 polymer ?
#
loop_
_entity_poly.entity_id
_entity_poly.type
_entity_poly.pdbx_seq_one_letter_code
_entity_poly.pdbx_strand_id
1 'polypeptide(L)'
;MVTSHEKSTLFTVTFEAKYSHTPAFKYFLVANIIGAVYSFMVLFLPAESMLWRLVVALDVVITMLLTSGMSAALAIAYVGKKGNTYAGWLPICDQVEKYCQHVGGAIAAGFAGVIIYLLLLLYSIHNVLNPLLV
;
A
#
# COMPACT_ATOMS: atom_id res chain seq x y z
N MET A 1 9.59 5.36 -1.68
CA MET A 1 9.63 4.10 -0.90
C MET A 1 10.78 3.18 -1.29
N VAL A 2 10.94 2.79 -2.57
CA VAL A 2 12.09 1.94 -3.02
C VAL A 2 13.45 2.62 -2.76
N THR A 3 13.48 3.94 -2.71
CA THR A 3 14.69 4.74 -2.47
C THR A 3 14.87 5.12 -0.98
N SER A 4 13.97 4.69 -0.09
CA SER A 4 14.03 5.04 1.33
C SER A 4 15.17 4.29 2.03
N HIS A 5 16.33 4.92 2.14
CA HIS A 5 17.47 4.46 2.93
C HIS A 5 18.11 5.66 3.62
N GLU A 6 18.24 5.58 4.94
CA GLU A 6 18.96 6.57 5.74
C GLU A 6 19.78 5.85 6.82
N LYS A 7 21.03 6.28 7.00
CA LYS A 7 21.92 5.82 8.07
C LYS A 7 22.13 6.98 9.03
N SER A 8 21.73 6.82 10.29
CA SER A 8 22.07 7.78 11.35
C SER A 8 22.91 7.10 12.43
N THR A 9 24.01 7.74 12.81
CA THR A 9 24.91 7.29 13.87
C THR A 9 24.64 8.09 15.13
N LEU A 10 24.18 7.41 16.19
CA LEU A 10 23.94 8.01 17.50
C LEU A 10 24.60 7.14 18.57
N PHE A 11 25.43 7.75 19.43
CA PHE A 11 26.08 7.09 20.57
C PHE A 11 26.74 5.74 20.22
N THR A 12 27.64 5.74 19.23
CA THR A 12 28.44 4.54 18.84
C THR A 12 27.61 3.37 18.27
N VAL A 13 26.30 3.57 18.02
CA VAL A 13 25.41 2.58 17.38
C VAL A 13 24.92 3.15 16.05
N THR A 14 25.21 2.43 14.97
CA THR A 14 24.79 2.76 13.61
C THR A 14 23.37 2.24 13.37
N PHE A 15 22.38 3.13 13.27
CA PHE A 15 21.02 2.74 12.89
C PHE A 15 20.85 2.83 11.37
N GLU A 16 20.83 1.68 10.71
CA GLU A 16 20.50 1.57 9.28
C GLU A 16 19.00 1.32 9.11
N ALA A 17 18.25 2.37 8.79
CA ALA A 17 16.85 2.27 8.44
C ALA A 17 16.71 2.07 6.93
N LYS A 18 16.45 0.82 6.52
CA LYS A 18 16.21 0.45 5.13
C LYS A 18 14.82 -0.13 5.00
N TYR A 19 14.08 0.29 3.97
CA TYR A 19 12.76 -0.29 3.65
C TYR A 19 12.83 -1.82 3.51
N SER A 20 13.99 -2.37 3.14
CA SER A 20 14.18 -3.81 2.95
C SER A 20 14.20 -4.62 4.27
N HIS A 21 14.44 -3.97 5.41
CA HIS A 21 14.46 -4.65 6.71
C HIS A 21 13.07 -4.75 7.35
N THR A 22 12.08 -4.01 6.84
CA THR A 22 10.70 -4.07 7.34
C THR A 22 9.81 -4.88 6.40
N PRO A 23 9.40 -6.11 6.77
CA PRO A 23 8.60 -6.97 5.88
C PRO A 23 7.25 -6.36 5.50
N ALA A 24 6.64 -5.55 6.38
CA ALA A 24 5.39 -4.86 6.09
C ALA A 24 5.52 -3.83 4.94
N PHE A 25 6.64 -3.10 4.89
CA PHE A 25 6.91 -2.13 3.82
C PHE A 25 7.22 -2.83 2.49
N LYS A 26 7.90 -3.98 2.52
CA LYS A 26 8.05 -4.84 1.33
C LYS A 26 6.70 -5.33 0.82
N TYR A 27 5.87 -5.85 1.71
CA TYR A 27 4.55 -6.37 1.35
C TYR A 27 3.68 -5.27 0.71
N PHE A 28 3.62 -4.09 1.33
CA PHE A 28 2.92 -2.93 0.77
C PHE A 28 3.45 -2.54 -0.62
N LEU A 29 4.78 -2.51 -0.81
CA LEU A 29 5.38 -2.22 -2.10
C LEU A 29 4.96 -3.24 -3.17
N VAL A 30 5.11 -4.53 -2.86
CA VAL A 30 4.78 -5.64 -3.78
C VAL A 30 3.30 -5.61 -4.13
N ALA A 31 2.41 -5.40 -3.15
CA ALA A 31 0.97 -5.27 -3.38
C ALA A 31 0.64 -4.13 -4.36
N ASN A 32 1.28 -2.96 -4.21
CA ASN A 32 1.09 -1.83 -5.13
C ASN A 32 1.61 -2.12 -6.54
N ILE A 33 2.73 -2.83 -6.67
CA ILE A 33 3.26 -3.24 -7.98
C ILE A 33 2.28 -4.19 -8.68
N ILE A 34 1.76 -5.18 -7.95
CA ILE A 34 0.77 -6.12 -8.48
C ILE A 34 -0.48 -5.36 -8.95
N GLY A 35 -1.00 -4.45 -8.12
CA GLY A 35 -2.14 -3.61 -8.50
C GLY A 35 -1.88 -2.75 -9.73
N ALA A 36 -0.69 -2.15 -9.86
CA ALA A 36 -0.34 -1.33 -11.02
C ALA A 36 -0.23 -2.14 -12.31
N VAL A 37 0.43 -3.31 -12.27
CA VAL A 37 0.53 -4.22 -13.42
C VAL A 37 -0.85 -4.71 -13.84
N TYR A 38 -1.70 -5.07 -12.87
CA TYR A 38 -3.06 -5.48 -13.11
C TYR A 38 -3.89 -4.36 -13.76
N SER A 39 -3.89 -3.14 -13.20
CA SER A 39 -4.57 -1.98 -13.81
C SER A 39 -4.12 -1.73 -15.25
N PHE A 40 -2.81 -1.81 -15.49
CA PHE A 40 -2.26 -1.62 -16.82
C PHE A 40 -2.77 -2.69 -17.78
N MET A 41 -2.83 -3.95 -17.34
CA MET A 41 -3.34 -5.06 -18.15
C MET A 41 -4.83 -4.89 -18.47
N VAL A 42 -5.64 -4.46 -17.49
CA VAL A 42 -7.08 -4.21 -17.66
C VAL A 42 -7.36 -3.12 -18.70
N LEU A 43 -6.48 -2.13 -18.82
CA LEU A 43 -6.62 -1.03 -19.80
C LEU A 43 -6.65 -1.51 -21.26
N PHE A 44 -6.07 -2.66 -21.56
CA PHE A 44 -6.05 -3.24 -22.92
C PHE A 44 -7.22 -4.18 -23.19
N LEU A 45 -8.11 -4.42 -22.22
CA LEU A 45 -9.26 -5.30 -22.45
C LEU A 45 -10.38 -4.58 -23.23
N PRO A 46 -10.96 -5.23 -24.24
CA PRO A 46 -12.09 -4.68 -24.99
C PRO A 46 -13.38 -4.64 -24.14
N ALA A 47 -14.14 -3.55 -24.30
CA ALA A 47 -15.37 -3.27 -23.54
C ALA A 47 -16.47 -4.33 -23.72
N GLU A 48 -16.51 -5.01 -24.87
CA GLU A 48 -17.57 -5.96 -25.26
C GLU A 48 -17.30 -7.41 -24.80
N SER A 49 -16.24 -7.66 -24.04
CA SER A 49 -15.87 -9.04 -23.70
C SER A 49 -16.67 -9.61 -22.50
N MET A 50 -17.07 -10.88 -22.60
CA MET A 50 -17.64 -11.65 -21.48
C MET A 50 -16.70 -11.77 -20.25
N LEU A 51 -15.44 -11.35 -20.38
CA LEU A 51 -14.43 -11.40 -19.31
C LEU A 51 -14.62 -10.30 -18.26
N TRP A 52 -15.48 -9.30 -18.49
CA TRP A 52 -15.71 -8.21 -17.54
C TRP A 52 -16.18 -8.68 -16.16
N ARG A 53 -16.95 -9.77 -16.09
CA ARG A 53 -17.36 -10.36 -14.80
C ARG A 53 -16.16 -10.91 -14.02
N LEU A 54 -15.16 -11.44 -14.72
CA LEU A 54 -13.92 -11.93 -14.14
C LEU A 54 -13.00 -10.77 -13.72
N VAL A 55 -12.97 -9.68 -14.50
CA VAL A 55 -12.28 -8.43 -14.13
C VAL A 55 -12.83 -7.89 -12.82
N VAL A 56 -14.16 -7.78 -12.66
CA VAL A 56 -14.75 -7.30 -11.40
C VAL A 56 -14.37 -8.21 -10.21
N ALA A 57 -14.36 -9.54 -10.40
CA ALA A 57 -13.92 -10.45 -9.35
C ALA A 57 -12.44 -10.25 -8.97
N LEU A 58 -11.57 -10.05 -9.97
CA LEU A 58 -10.16 -9.74 -9.75
C LEU A 58 -9.96 -8.37 -9.10
N ASP A 59 -10.75 -7.36 -9.46
CA ASP A 59 -10.72 -6.03 -8.84
C ASP A 59 -10.99 -6.11 -7.32
N VAL A 60 -11.94 -6.97 -6.90
CA VAL A 60 -12.20 -7.23 -5.47
C VAL A 60 -10.96 -7.83 -4.80
N VAL A 61 -10.31 -8.80 -5.44
CA VAL A 61 -9.11 -9.44 -4.87
C VAL A 61 -7.95 -8.44 -4.76
N ILE A 62 -7.74 -7.61 -5.78
CA ILE A 62 -6.68 -6.60 -5.80
C ILE A 62 -6.94 -5.50 -4.77
N THR A 63 -8.18 -5.03 -4.63
CA THR A 63 -8.54 -4.04 -3.60
C THR A 63 -8.32 -4.58 -2.18
N MET A 64 -8.66 -5.84 -1.92
CA MET A 64 -8.36 -6.51 -0.64
C MET A 64 -6.85 -6.61 -0.40
N LEU A 65 -6.07 -7.01 -1.42
CA LEU A 65 -4.62 -7.11 -1.34
C LEU A 65 -3.99 -5.76 -0.97
N LEU A 66 -4.35 -4.68 -1.69
CA LEU A 66 -3.85 -3.33 -1.44
C LEU A 66 -4.20 -2.84 -0.04
N THR A 67 -5.43 -3.06 0.41
CA THR A 67 -5.90 -2.63 1.74
C THR A 67 -5.18 -3.38 2.86
N SER A 68 -4.93 -4.68 2.69
CA SER A 68 -4.16 -5.48 3.64
C SER A 68 -2.69 -5.04 3.72
N GLY A 69 -2.08 -4.68 2.58
CA GLY A 69 -0.72 -4.15 2.56
C GLY A 69 -0.64 -2.79 3.24
N MET A 70 -1.63 -1.93 2.98
CA MET A 70 -1.74 -0.62 3.60
C MET A 70 -1.85 -0.71 5.12
N SER A 71 -2.73 -1.57 5.64
CA SER A 71 -2.91 -1.71 7.09
C SER A 71 -1.65 -2.21 7.79
N ALA A 72 -0.93 -3.17 7.18
CA ALA A 72 0.36 -3.64 7.70
C ALA A 72 1.42 -2.51 7.72
N ALA A 73 1.52 -1.73 6.63
CA ALA A 73 2.46 -0.60 6.56
C ALA A 73 2.11 0.50 7.57
N LEU A 74 0.82 0.84 7.71
CA LEU A 74 0.33 1.81 8.68
C LEU A 74 0.63 1.38 10.11
N ALA A 75 0.42 0.11 10.45
CA ALA A 75 0.71 -0.41 11.78
C ALA A 75 2.20 -0.24 12.14
N ILE A 76 3.11 -0.63 11.24
CA ILE A 76 4.54 -0.46 11.49
C ILE A 76 4.96 1.01 11.47
N ALA A 77 4.38 1.83 10.59
CA ALA A 77 4.65 3.27 10.59
C ALA A 77 4.19 3.94 11.90
N TYR A 78 3.06 3.51 12.46
CA TYR A 78 2.57 3.99 13.75
C TYR A 78 3.54 3.63 14.89
N VAL A 79 3.97 2.37 14.95
CA VAL A 79 4.95 1.94 15.96
C VAL A 79 6.31 2.63 15.75
N GLY A 80 6.73 2.87 14.50
CA GLY A 80 7.96 3.61 14.21
C GLY A 80 7.92 5.08 14.66
N LYS A 81 6.74 5.72 14.60
CA LYS A 81 6.55 7.12 15.00
C LYS A 81 6.37 7.30 16.51
N LYS A 82 5.53 6.48 17.15
CA LYS A 82 5.21 6.63 18.58
C LYS A 82 5.99 5.69 19.51
N GLY A 83 6.55 4.60 18.98
CA GLY A 83 7.07 3.51 19.79
C GLY A 83 5.97 2.72 20.51
N ASN A 84 6.39 1.68 21.23
CA ASN A 84 5.58 0.96 22.20
C ASN A 84 6.48 0.49 23.36
N THR A 85 6.47 1.23 24.47
CA THR A 85 7.30 0.97 25.64
C THR A 85 7.02 -0.40 26.27
N TYR A 86 5.77 -0.88 26.22
CA TYR A 86 5.39 -2.19 26.76
C TYR A 86 5.97 -3.35 25.96
N ALA A 87 6.21 -3.14 24.66
CA ALA A 87 6.84 -4.12 23.78
C ALA A 87 8.35 -3.88 23.58
N GLY A 88 8.92 -2.85 24.24
CA GLY A 88 10.32 -2.45 24.06
C GLY A 88 10.62 -1.77 22.73
N TRP A 89 9.61 -1.35 21.96
CA TRP A 89 9.82 -0.63 20.70
C TRP A 89 10.05 0.86 20.98
N LEU A 90 11.24 1.35 20.66
CA LEU A 90 11.58 2.76 20.77
C LEU A 90 11.14 3.52 19.50
N PRO A 91 10.68 4.78 19.62
CA PRO A 91 10.37 5.61 18.46
C PRO A 91 11.66 5.91 17.68
N ILE A 92 11.65 5.62 16.38
CA ILE A 92 12.81 5.82 15.49
C ILE A 92 12.68 7.07 14.63
N CYS A 93 11.46 7.55 14.39
CA CYS A 93 11.21 8.67 13.46
C CYS A 93 11.83 10.02 13.91
N ASP A 94 12.14 10.18 15.19
CA ASP A 94 12.83 11.38 15.72
C ASP A 94 14.31 11.43 15.29
N GLN A 95 14.91 10.25 15.07
CA GLN A 95 16.33 10.09 14.74
C GLN A 95 16.60 9.90 13.23
N VAL A 96 15.57 9.54 12.45
CA VAL A 96 15.61 9.35 10.98
C VAL A 96 14.44 10.07 10.32
N GLU A 97 14.40 11.39 10.50
CA GLU A 97 13.25 12.21 10.11
C GLU A 97 13.00 12.18 8.58
N LYS A 98 14.06 12.20 7.75
CA LYS A 98 13.91 12.17 6.28
C LYS A 98 13.35 10.83 5.81
N TYR A 99 13.84 9.72 6.35
CA TYR A 99 13.29 8.39 6.09
C TYR A 99 11.81 8.33 6.48
N CYS A 100 11.46 8.81 7.67
CA CYS A 100 10.09 8.76 8.18
C CYS A 100 9.15 9.64 7.35
N GLN A 101 9.59 10.83 6.93
CA GLN A 101 8.83 11.69 6.00
C GLN A 101 8.63 11.01 4.64
N HIS A 102 9.68 10.40 4.08
CA HIS A 102 9.59 9.76 2.77
C HIS A 102 8.69 8.50 2.79
N VAL A 103 8.75 7.70 3.86
CA VAL A 103 7.84 6.56 4.08
C VAL A 103 6.41 7.04 4.32
N GLY A 104 6.21 8.07 5.16
CA GLY A 104 4.91 8.65 5.42
C GLY A 104 4.24 9.18 4.15
N GLY A 105 4.99 9.87 3.29
CA GLY A 105 4.50 10.33 1.99
C GLY A 105 4.08 9.18 1.07
N ALA A 106 4.85 8.08 1.05
CA ALA A 106 4.50 6.90 0.25
C ALA A 106 3.22 6.20 0.75
N ILE A 107 3.05 6.10 2.07
CA ILE A 107 1.83 5.54 2.68
C ILE A 107 0.63 6.43 2.38
N ALA A 108 0.78 7.75 2.51
CA ALA A 108 -0.29 8.71 2.18
C ALA A 108 -0.71 8.60 0.70
N ALA A 109 0.26 8.51 -0.21
CA ALA A 109 -0.01 8.31 -1.64
C ALA A 109 -0.74 6.99 -1.91
N GLY A 110 -0.31 5.90 -1.27
CA GLY A 110 -1.01 4.62 -1.39
C GLY A 110 -2.42 4.65 -0.79
N PHE A 111 -2.67 5.47 0.23
CA PHE A 111 -3.99 5.58 0.86
C PHE A 111 -4.98 6.24 -0.09
N ALA A 112 -4.54 7.31 -0.76
CA ALA A 112 -5.28 7.88 -1.88
C ALA A 112 -5.51 6.84 -2.99
N GLY A 113 -4.49 6.04 -3.32
CA GLY A 113 -4.60 4.94 -4.30
C GLY A 113 -5.68 3.92 -3.94
N VAL A 114 -5.74 3.44 -2.70
CA VAL A 114 -6.77 2.51 -2.22
C VAL A 114 -8.17 3.12 -2.32
N ILE A 115 -8.35 4.39 -1.96
CA ILE A 115 -9.65 5.07 -2.09
C ILE A 115 -10.09 5.12 -3.55
N ILE A 116 -9.20 5.52 -4.46
CA ILE A 116 -9.51 5.57 -5.91
C ILE A 116 -9.92 4.17 -6.41
N TYR A 117 -9.17 3.14 -6.02
CA TYR A 117 -9.44 1.76 -6.38
C TYR A 117 -10.80 1.27 -5.86
N LEU A 118 -11.19 1.64 -4.63
CA LEU A 118 -12.49 1.33 -4.07
C LEU A 118 -13.63 2.03 -4.84
N LEU A 119 -13.45 3.28 -5.24
CA LEU A 119 -14.44 4.00 -6.06
C LEU A 119 -14.61 3.35 -7.44
N LEU A 120 -13.51 2.95 -8.08
CA LEU A 120 -13.54 2.22 -9.35
C LEU A 120 -14.23 0.86 -9.24
N LEU A 121 -13.99 0.14 -8.14
CA LEU A 121 -14.66 -1.12 -7.83
C LEU A 121 -16.18 -0.92 -7.71
N LEU A 122 -16.61 0.07 -6.92
CA LEU A 122 -18.03 0.39 -6.73
C LEU A 122 -18.70 0.76 -8.04
N TYR A 123 -18.03 1.57 -8.87
CA TYR A 123 -18.52 1.93 -10.19
C TYR A 123 -18.66 0.71 -11.10
N SER A 124 -17.66 -0.18 -11.12
CA SER A 124 -17.68 -1.39 -11.96
C SER A 124 -18.77 -2.37 -11.53
N ILE A 125 -18.96 -2.55 -10.22
CA ILE A 125 -20.05 -3.36 -9.67
C ILE A 125 -21.41 -2.77 -10.07
N HIS A 126 -21.58 -1.45 -9.93
CA HIS A 126 -22.81 -0.78 -10.30
C HIS A 126 -23.13 -0.97 -11.79
N ASN A 127 -22.14 -0.78 -12.67
CA ASN A 127 -22.33 -0.94 -14.12
C ASN A 127 -22.71 -2.38 -14.51
N VAL A 128 -22.13 -3.39 -13.84
CA VAL A 128 -22.47 -4.80 -14.09
C VAL A 128 -23.83 -5.18 -13.49
N LEU A 129 -24.22 -4.59 -12.36
CA LEU A 129 -25.48 -4.92 -11.68
C LEU A 129 -26.69 -4.17 -12.25
N ASN A 130 -26.51 -2.95 -12.77
CA ASN A 130 -27.58 -2.14 -13.35
C ASN A 130 -28.41 -2.85 -14.45
N PRO A 131 -27.82 -3.54 -15.45
CA PRO A 131 -28.59 -4.27 -16.47
C PRO A 131 -29.29 -5.54 -15.95
N LEU A 132 -29.00 -6.01 -14.73
CA LEU A 132 -29.69 -7.14 -14.10
C LEU A 132 -30.91 -6.71 -13.27
N LEU A 133 -31.03 -5.41 -12.98
CA LEU A 133 -32.02 -4.84 -12.07
C LEU A 133 -33.10 -4.03 -12.81
N VAL A 134 -32.99 -3.92 -14.15
CA VAL A 134 -33.95 -3.27 -15.08
C VAL A 134 -34.64 -4.33 -15.93
#